data_AF-A0A520ACW0-F1
#
_entry.id   AF-A0A520ACW0-F1
#
_cell.length_a   1.000
_cell.length_b   1.000
_cell.length_c   1.000
_cell.angle_alpha   90.00
_cell.angle_beta   90.00
_cell.angle_gamma   90.00
#
_symmetry.space_group_name_H-M   'P 1'
#
loop_
_entity.id
_entity.type
_entity.pdbx_description
1 polymer ?
#
loop_
_entity_poly.entity_id
_entity_poly.type
_entity_poly.pdbx_seq_one_letter_code
_entity_poly.pdbx_strand_id
1 'polypeptide(L)'
;MPQPGEVLNYSYLWEYEYVKGRDEGIKDRPVAVVLVTRPKDGIDQVHVVPLTTKAPARDQLAIEVPEAVRRDAIVAAGIGRPVDRD
;
A
#
# COMPACT_ATOMS: atom_id res chain seq x y z
N MET A 1 11.48 -5.18 -9.64
CA MET A 1 11.03 -3.77 -9.65
C MET A 1 9.53 -3.77 -9.75
N PRO A 2 8.80 -3.10 -8.84
CA PRO A 2 7.34 -3.03 -8.91
C PRO A 2 6.87 -2.41 -10.23
N GLN A 3 5.66 -2.76 -10.65
CA GLN A 3 5.04 -2.30 -11.90
C GLN A 3 3.69 -1.63 -11.63
N PRO A 4 3.30 -0.59 -12.39
CA PRO A 4 1.96 -0.03 -12.31
C PRO A 4 0.88 -1.12 -12.44
N GLY A 5 -0.09 -1.11 -11.52
CA GLY A 5 -1.15 -2.12 -11.42
C GLY A 5 -0.85 -3.25 -10.42
N GLU A 6 0.39 -3.41 -9.95
CA GLU A 6 0.69 -4.36 -8.88
C GLU A 6 0.17 -3.87 -7.52
N VAL A 7 -0.23 -4.82 -6.67
CA VAL A 7 -0.60 -4.56 -5.27
C VAL A 7 0.50 -5.08 -4.37
N LEU A 8 0.96 -4.23 -3.46
CA LEU A 8 2.04 -4.51 -2.51
C LEU A 8 1.53 -4.34 -1.08
N ASN A 9 2.17 -5.01 -0.12
CA ASN A 9 2.03 -4.64 1.29
C ASN A 9 3.16 -3.69 1.67
N TYR A 10 2.77 -2.50 2.13
CA TYR A 10 3.68 -1.50 2.64
C TYR A 10 3.55 -1.42 4.16
N SER A 11 4.65 -1.73 4.85
CA SER A 11 4.78 -1.57 6.31
C SER A 11 4.91 -0.08 6.62
N TYR A 12 3.77 0.59 6.81
CA TYR A 12 3.75 2.03 7.02
C TYR A 12 4.26 2.38 8.42
N LEU A 13 5.49 2.91 8.49
CA LEU A 13 6.07 3.44 9.72
C LEU A 13 5.46 4.80 10.03
N TRP A 14 4.66 4.88 11.09
CA TRP A 14 4.12 6.16 11.53
C TRP A 14 5.25 7.03 12.11
N GLU A 15 5.13 8.36 11.96
CA GLU A 15 6.12 9.30 12.50
C GLU A 15 6.38 9.08 14.00
N TYR A 16 5.35 8.79 14.80
CA TYR A 16 5.52 8.48 16.22
C TYR A 16 6.22 7.14 16.49
N GLU A 17 6.18 6.19 15.55
CA GLU A 17 6.89 4.90 15.63
C GLU A 17 8.36 5.10 15.27
N TYR A 18 8.63 5.90 14.24
CA TYR A 18 9.97 6.32 13.86
C TYR A 18 10.66 7.06 15.02
N VAL A 19 9.98 8.03 15.64
CA VAL A 19 10.50 8.75 16.82
C VAL A 19 10.75 7.83 18.01
N LYS A 20 10.09 6.66 18.08
CA LYS A 20 10.33 5.61 19.08
C LYS A 20 11.42 4.60 18.69
N GLY A 21 12.16 4.86 17.61
CA GLY A 21 13.29 4.05 17.17
C GLY A 21 12.90 2.78 16.40
N ARG A 22 11.69 2.75 15.81
CA ARG A 22 11.34 1.67 14.88
C ARG A 22 11.75 2.06 13.46
N ASP A 23 12.34 1.11 12.75
CA ASP A 23 12.70 1.27 11.34
C ASP A 23 11.59 0.79 10.39
N GLU A 24 10.61 0.03 10.90
CA GLU A 24 9.47 -0.50 10.14
C GLU A 24 8.15 -0.36 10.90
N GLY A 25 7.08 -0.07 10.15
CA GLY A 25 5.73 0.04 10.69
C GLY A 25 5.11 -1.31 11.01
N ILE A 26 4.30 -1.36 12.07
CA ILE A 26 3.67 -2.61 12.56
C ILE A 26 2.48 -3.04 11.68
N LYS A 27 2.11 -2.20 10.70
CA LYS A 27 0.85 -2.32 10.00
C LYS A 27 1.04 -2.47 8.51
N ASP A 28 0.79 -3.66 8.03
CA ASP A 28 0.65 -3.94 6.61
C ASP A 28 -0.54 -3.15 6.05
N ARG A 29 -0.21 -2.29 5.09
CA ARG A 29 -1.19 -1.57 4.28
C ARG A 29 -1.07 -2.06 2.85
N PRO A 30 -2.14 -2.64 2.29
CA PRO A 30 -2.14 -2.92 0.87
C PRO A 30 -2.18 -1.60 0.11
N VAL A 31 -1.31 -1.49 -0.88
CA VAL A 31 -1.18 -0.32 -1.74
C VAL A 31 -1.13 -0.76 -3.19
N ALA A 32 -1.69 0.02 -4.09
CA ALA A 32 -1.54 -0.20 -5.53
C ALA A 32 -0.43 0.71 -6.08
N VAL A 33 0.47 0.15 -6.88
CA VAL A 33 1.48 0.92 -7.62
C VAL A 33 0.79 1.65 -8.76
N VAL A 34 0.93 2.97 -8.81
CA VAL A 34 0.33 3.81 -9.87
C VAL A 34 1.37 4.36 -10.83
N LEU A 35 2.60 4.54 -10.39
CA LEU A 35 3.68 5.08 -11.20
C LEU A 35 5.04 4.65 -10.63
N VAL A 36 5.99 4.37 -11.51
CA VAL A 36 7.40 4.22 -11.16
C VAL A 36 8.19 5.27 -11.95
N THR A 37 8.94 6.12 -11.26
CA THR A 37 9.80 7.12 -11.88
C THR A 37 11.26 6.78 -11.66
N ARG A 38 12.10 7.09 -12.65
CA ARG A 38 13.54 6.89 -12.60
C ARG A 38 14.24 8.25 -12.67
N PRO A 39 14.51 8.90 -11.53
CA PRO A 39 15.28 10.14 -11.50
C PRO A 39 16.72 9.88 -11.96
N LYS A 40 17.40 10.93 -12.45
CA LYS A 40 18.76 10.83 -13.00
C LYS A 40 19.81 10.45 -11.94
N ASP A 41 19.46 10.68 -10.69
CA ASP A 41 20.23 10.56 -9.46
C ASP A 41 20.17 9.15 -8.85
N GLY A 42 19.46 8.22 -9.49
CA GLY A 42 19.79 6.78 -9.42
C GLY A 42 18.95 5.91 -8.49
N ILE A 43 17.88 6.42 -7.89
CA ILE A 43 16.95 5.62 -7.08
C ILE A 43 15.55 5.67 -7.69
N ASP A 44 15.04 4.53 -8.16
CA ASP A 44 13.67 4.43 -8.67
C ASP A 44 12.67 4.79 -7.56
N GLN A 45 11.77 5.73 -7.84
CA GLN A 45 10.69 6.10 -6.93
C GLN A 45 9.41 5.38 -7.34
N VAL A 46 8.81 4.66 -6.39
CA VAL A 46 7.54 3.96 -6.58
C VAL A 46 6.44 4.77 -5.91
N HIS A 47 5.50 5.27 -6.71
CA HIS A 47 4.33 5.98 -6.23
C HIS A 47 3.19 4.99 -6.05
N VAL A 48 2.62 4.98 -4.86
CA VAL A 48 1.56 4.04 -4.47
C VAL A 48 0.35 4.78 -3.91
N VAL A 49 -0.83 4.17 -4.04
CA VAL A 49 -2.06 4.64 -3.41
C VAL A 49 -2.60 3.60 -2.43
N PRO A 50 -3.08 4.00 -1.24
CA PRO A 50 -3.59 3.05 -0.26
C PRO A 50 -4.90 2.40 -0.72
N LEU A 51 -5.01 1.09 -0.51
CA LEU A 51 -6.25 0.34 -0.67
C LEU A 51 -6.94 0.19 0.68
N THR A 52 -8.26 0.37 0.70
CA THR A 52 -9.07 0.28 1.92
C THR A 52 -10.44 -0.32 1.63
N THR A 53 -10.94 -1.13 2.56
CA THR A 53 -12.32 -1.62 2.55
C THR A 53 -13.28 -0.65 3.23
N LYS A 54 -12.76 0.37 3.91
CA LYS A 54 -13.58 1.44 4.51
C LYS A 54 -14.00 2.43 3.42
N ALA A 55 -15.26 2.83 3.46
CA ALA A 55 -15.76 3.90 2.63
C ALA A 55 -14.96 5.20 2.87
N PRO A 56 -14.70 6.00 1.82
CA PRO A 56 -14.04 7.30 1.96
C PRO A 56 -14.90 8.27 2.78
N ALA A 57 -14.26 9.23 3.44
CA ALA A 57 -14.96 10.36 4.02
C ALA A 57 -15.59 11.25 2.93
N ARG A 58 -16.54 12.11 3.31
CA ARG A 58 -17.35 12.92 2.37
C ARG A 58 -16.51 13.83 1.45
N ASP A 59 -15.34 14.25 1.90
CA ASP A 59 -14.39 15.14 1.23
C ASP A 59 -13.13 14.40 0.74
N GLN A 60 -13.06 13.09 0.93
CA GLN A 60 -11.91 12.29 0.53
C GLN A 60 -12.06 11.82 -0.92
N LEU A 61 -11.11 12.20 -1.77
CA LEU A 61 -11.01 11.64 -3.12
C LEU A 61 -10.64 10.16 -3.05
N ALA A 62 -11.45 9.31 -3.67
CA ALA A 62 -11.21 7.89 -3.78
C ALA A 62 -11.76 7.36 -5.10
N ILE A 63 -11.14 6.29 -5.60
CA ILE A 63 -11.59 5.55 -6.76
C ILE A 63 -12.03 4.17 -6.25
N GLU A 64 -13.25 3.78 -6.56
CA GLU A 64 -13.75 2.45 -6.22
C GLU A 64 -13.01 1.39 -7.05
N VAL A 65 -12.56 0.33 -6.38
CA VAL A 65 -11.99 -0.83 -7.07
C VAL A 65 -13.13 -1.62 -7.70
N PRO A 66 -13.16 -1.77 -9.04
CA PRO A 66 -14.25 -2.48 -9.71
C PRO A 66 -14.39 -3.92 -9.20
N GLU A 67 -15.63 -4.40 -9.10
CA GLU A 67 -15.92 -5.74 -8.60
C GLU A 67 -15.16 -6.84 -9.38
N ALA A 68 -15.02 -6.66 -10.70
CA ALA A 68 -14.34 -7.60 -11.58
C ALA A 68 -12.89 -7.92 -11.15
N VAL A 69 -12.19 -6.96 -10.53
CA VAL A 69 -10.78 -7.08 -10.12
C VAL A 69 -10.59 -7.09 -8.60
N ARG A 70 -11.67 -6.96 -7.83
CA ARG A 70 -11.64 -6.86 -6.36
C ARG A 70 -11.03 -8.10 -5.71
N ARG A 71 -11.34 -9.30 -6.23
CA ARG A 71 -10.81 -10.56 -5.68
C ARG A 71 -9.29 -10.62 -5.82
N ASP A 72 -8.77 -10.29 -7.00
CA ASP A 72 -7.33 -10.35 -7.27
C ASP A 72 -6.58 -9.34 -6.40
N ALA A 73 -7.14 -8.13 -6.23
CA ALA A 73 -6.60 -7.13 -5.32
C ALA A 73 -6.56 -7.61 -3.86
N ILE A 74 -7.61 -8.29 -3.38
CA ILE A 74 -7.66 -8.86 -2.01
C ILE A 74 -6.58 -9.93 -1.82
N VAL A 75 -6.44 -10.84 -2.79
CA VAL A 75 -5.47 -11.94 -2.74
C VAL A 75 -4.04 -11.39 -2.75
N ALA A 76 -3.74 -10.47 -3.66
CA ALA A 76 -2.44 -9.83 -3.77
C ALA A 76 -2.08 -9.02 -2.51
N ALA A 77 -3.07 -8.34 -1.94
CA ALA A 77 -2.95 -7.63 -0.67
C ALA A 77 -2.78 -8.55 0.55
N GLY A 78 -3.07 -9.85 0.42
CA GLY A 78 -3.09 -10.77 1.56
C GLY A 78 -4.11 -10.41 2.63
N ILE A 79 -5.14 -9.61 2.30
CA ILE A 79 -6.19 -9.21 3.25
C ILE A 79 -6.91 -10.47 3.73
N GLY A 80 -6.93 -10.68 5.05
CA GLY A 80 -7.58 -11.84 5.69
C GLY A 80 -6.66 -13.04 5.92
N ARG A 81 -5.39 -13.00 5.49
CA ARG A 81 -4.39 -13.96 6.00
C ARG A 81 -4.03 -13.60 7.45
N PRO A 82 -3.76 -14.60 8.32
CA PRO A 82 -3.16 -14.35 9.62
C PRO A 82 -1.85 -13.59 9.42
N VAL A 83 -1.66 -12.49 10.15
CA VAL A 83 -0.34 -11.87 10.27
C VAL A 83 0.44 -12.76 11.21
N ASP A 84 1.46 -13.45 10.71
CA ASP A 84 2.38 -14.19 11.57
C ASP A 84 3.06 -13.18 12.50
N ARG A 85 2.86 -13.36 13.80
CA ARG A 85 3.50 -12.56 14.84
C ARG A 85 4.66 -13.38 15.37
N ASP A 86 5.80 -13.28 14.71
CA ASP A 86 7.09 -13.67 15.28
C ASP A 86 7.60 -12.59 16.24
#